data_AF-A0A660QHP6-F1
#
_entry.id   AF-A0A660QHP6-F1
#
_cell.length_a   1.000
_cell.length_b   1.000
_cell.length_c   1.000
_cell.angle_alpha   90.00
_cell.angle_beta   90.00
_cell.angle_gamma   90.00
#
_symmetry.space_group_name_H-M   'P 1'
#
loop_
_entity.id
_entity.type
_entity.pdbx_description
1 polymer ?
#
loop_
_entity_poly.entity_id
_entity_poly.type
_entity_poly.pdbx_seq_one_letter_code
_entity_poly.pdbx_strand_id
1 'polypeptide(L)'
;MKKLVLLLLLGVTVSFASTFSDVPVNHWAYEAVSELSRMGVISGMPDGTFQGNNPMTRYQVAVALKKLMDLTLDRIESAVSADQIKTALNKLSTMEELVSTALMKSQQNKEQLATTDKTLQTLLNEVSNLKTTIVEISKVRQELSAMISTTDDKLTGQYNDLALRVSSVEKAISEIESRVSATILSDLKGSINSLSERLDFAMNSFDSVKSDVVSLSQRVSSIETSVEALNTLKQSFVDLEGRMATLETQVASDINSVKKALETTANQLDARLSLVEGQISSLKTDVDRLNSEMSGFSEAAKKISRLEENIGTVAGQVVSTNKRVGELEQDVSELQQTVNSKPWKSDVEAAVVESTKKVDDTYTMA
;
A
#
# COMPACT_ATOMS: atom_id res chain seq x y z
N MET A 1 -20.94 127.44 74.50
CA MET A 1 -20.58 126.53 75.61
C MET A 1 -19.48 125.59 75.11
N LYS A 2 -18.23 125.56 75.57
CA LYS A 2 -17.44 126.34 76.53
C LYS A 2 -16.00 126.37 75.96
N LYS A 3 -15.59 127.50 75.35
CA LYS A 3 -14.27 128.07 75.60
C LYS A 3 -14.54 129.30 76.45
N LEU A 4 -13.96 129.25 77.64
CA LEU A 4 -13.99 130.25 78.69
C LEU A 4 -13.09 131.42 78.26
N VAL A 5 -13.54 132.65 78.55
CA VAL A 5 -12.75 133.76 79.11
C VAL A 5 -11.61 134.30 78.22
N LEU A 6 -11.70 135.59 77.85
CA LEU A 6 -10.86 136.64 78.46
C LEU A 6 -11.04 138.00 77.75
N LEU A 7 -11.46 139.02 78.51
CA LEU A 7 -11.26 140.47 78.30
C LEU A 7 -11.94 141.14 77.07
N LEU A 8 -12.45 142.37 77.08
CA LEU A 8 -12.80 143.42 78.05
C LEU A 8 -13.27 144.56 77.11
N LEU A 9 -14.52 144.99 77.13
CA LEU A 9 -14.91 146.20 77.87
C LEU A 9 -13.88 147.35 77.75
N LEU A 10 -14.09 148.25 76.79
CA LEU A 10 -13.67 149.66 76.89
C LEU A 10 -14.39 150.50 75.81
N GLY A 11 -15.70 150.62 75.98
CA GLY A 11 -16.44 151.84 75.66
C GLY A 11 -17.18 152.17 76.94
N VAL A 12 -16.64 153.08 77.76
CA VAL A 12 -17.13 154.47 77.73
C VAL A 12 -18.60 154.44 78.10
N THR A 13 -18.90 154.92 79.31
CA THR A 13 -20.25 155.27 79.70
C THR A 13 -20.87 156.10 78.58
N VAL A 14 -21.72 155.50 77.76
CA VAL A 14 -22.47 156.21 76.74
C VAL A 14 -23.53 156.97 77.50
N SER A 15 -23.22 158.20 77.86
CA SER A 15 -24.25 159.19 78.12
C SER A 15 -25.06 159.29 76.84
N PHE A 16 -26.28 158.76 76.85
CA PHE A 16 -27.29 159.07 75.85
C PHE A 16 -27.66 160.54 76.02
N ALA A 17 -26.83 161.41 75.46
CA ALA A 17 -27.21 162.79 75.22
C ALA A 17 -28.27 162.76 74.12
N SER A 18 -29.47 163.28 74.39
CA SER A 18 -30.47 163.45 73.36
C SER A 18 -29.91 164.36 72.27
N THR A 19 -30.11 163.97 70.99
CA THR A 19 -29.59 164.71 69.82
C THR A 19 -29.97 166.18 69.86
N PHE A 20 -31.15 166.48 70.39
CA PHE A 20 -31.58 167.83 70.73
C PHE A 20 -31.95 167.89 72.19
N SER A 21 -31.55 168.97 72.87
CA SER A 21 -31.70 169.11 74.33
C SER A 21 -33.16 169.22 74.77
N ASP A 22 -34.06 169.67 73.90
CA ASP A 22 -35.50 169.84 74.12
C ASP A 22 -36.36 168.66 73.64
N VAL A 23 -35.75 167.62 73.09
CA VAL A 23 -36.44 166.38 72.70
C VAL A 23 -35.84 165.21 73.48
N PRO A 24 -36.28 164.98 74.73
CA PRO A 24 -35.78 163.87 75.53
C PRO A 24 -36.20 162.51 74.93
N VAL A 25 -35.50 161.44 75.32
CA VAL A 25 -35.65 160.09 74.76
C VAL A 25 -37.10 159.55 74.87
N ASN A 26 -37.84 159.97 75.89
CA ASN A 26 -39.24 159.60 76.11
C ASN A 26 -40.26 160.50 75.38
N HIS A 27 -39.81 161.48 74.60
CA HIS A 27 -40.68 162.32 73.78
C HIS A 27 -41.17 161.53 72.57
N TRP A 28 -42.46 161.62 72.22
CA TRP A 28 -43.04 160.84 71.12
C TRP A 28 -42.33 161.06 69.78
N ALA A 29 -41.82 162.27 69.55
CA ALA A 29 -41.11 162.63 68.32
C ALA A 29 -39.63 162.19 68.31
N TYR A 30 -39.10 161.66 69.42
CA TYR A 30 -37.66 161.40 69.58
C TYR A 30 -37.11 160.46 68.50
N GLU A 31 -37.79 159.34 68.23
CA GLU A 31 -37.32 158.34 67.27
C GLU A 31 -37.35 158.88 65.84
N ALA A 32 -38.45 159.53 65.45
CA ALA A 32 -38.58 160.13 64.13
C ALA A 32 -37.58 161.27 63.91
N VAL A 33 -37.42 162.16 64.90
CA VAL A 33 -36.49 163.29 64.82
C VAL A 33 -35.04 162.82 64.86
N SER A 34 -34.72 161.82 65.69
CA SER A 34 -33.37 161.25 65.74
C SER A 34 -33.02 160.55 64.43
N GLU A 35 -33.94 159.78 63.84
CA GLU A 35 -33.65 159.09 62.58
C GLU A 35 -33.55 160.07 61.42
N LEU A 36 -34.44 161.06 61.33
CA LEU A 36 -34.32 162.11 60.32
C LEU A 36 -33.04 162.95 60.51
N SER A 37 -32.59 163.17 61.75
CA SER A 37 -31.32 163.83 62.03
C SER A 37 -30.12 162.95 61.68
N ARG A 38 -30.19 161.64 61.94
CA ARG A 38 -29.15 160.65 61.60
C ARG A 38 -29.00 160.50 60.10
N MET A 39 -30.12 160.55 59.38
CA MET A 39 -30.15 160.65 57.92
C MET A 39 -29.69 162.04 57.43
N GLY A 40 -29.46 163.01 58.32
CA GLY A 40 -29.02 164.37 57.98
C GLY A 40 -30.12 165.26 57.38
N VAL A 41 -31.35 164.77 57.32
CA VAL A 41 -32.53 165.43 56.74
C VAL A 41 -32.91 166.67 57.54
N ILE A 42 -32.88 166.58 58.87
CA ILE A 42 -33.08 167.70 59.79
C ILE A 42 -31.82 167.89 60.65
N SER A 43 -31.57 169.09 61.16
CA SER A 43 -30.34 169.39 61.91
C SER A 43 -30.58 170.22 63.18
N GLY A 44 -31.84 170.52 63.51
CA GLY A 44 -32.22 171.39 64.61
C GLY A 44 -31.69 172.82 64.46
N MET A 45 -31.64 173.51 65.59
CA MET A 45 -31.22 174.89 65.71
C MET A 45 -29.78 174.98 66.26
N PRO A 46 -29.06 176.08 66.02
CA PRO A 46 -27.65 176.21 66.44
C PRO A 46 -27.43 176.11 67.96
N ASP A 47 -28.45 176.39 68.76
CA ASP A 47 -28.44 176.25 70.22
C ASP A 47 -28.59 174.78 70.69
N GLY A 48 -28.69 173.83 69.76
CA GLY A 48 -28.84 172.42 70.06
C GLY A 48 -30.27 172.01 70.39
N THR A 49 -31.26 172.87 70.17
CA THR A 49 -32.68 172.54 70.30
C THR A 49 -33.30 172.17 68.95
N PHE A 50 -34.37 171.38 68.95
CA PHE A 50 -35.17 171.07 67.78
C PHE A 50 -36.27 172.12 67.55
N GLN A 51 -36.82 172.67 68.64
CA GLN A 51 -37.91 173.64 68.68
C GLN A 51 -39.21 173.14 68.02
N GLY A 52 -39.59 171.88 68.28
CA GLY A 52 -40.70 171.22 67.58
C GLY A 52 -42.09 171.86 67.73
N ASN A 53 -42.32 172.66 68.79
CA ASN A 53 -43.58 173.40 68.98
C ASN A 53 -43.60 174.77 68.29
N ASN A 54 -42.48 175.20 67.70
CA ASN A 54 -42.42 176.43 66.92
C ASN A 54 -42.78 176.14 65.45
N PRO A 55 -43.50 177.04 64.77
CA PRO A 55 -43.79 176.87 63.37
C PRO A 55 -42.47 176.88 62.57
N MET A 56 -42.23 175.79 61.83
CA MET A 56 -41.10 175.74 60.90
C MET A 56 -41.27 176.77 59.78
N THR A 57 -40.17 177.39 59.39
CA THR A 57 -40.14 178.21 58.19
C THR A 57 -40.23 177.34 56.94
N ARG A 58 -40.82 177.87 55.87
CA ARG A 58 -40.85 177.19 54.54
C ARG A 58 -39.46 176.76 54.07
N TYR A 59 -38.43 177.54 54.41
CA TYR A 59 -37.04 177.22 54.08
C TYR A 59 -36.58 175.94 54.76
N GLN A 60 -36.82 175.79 56.07
CA GLN A 60 -36.42 174.59 56.81
C GLN A 60 -37.11 173.32 56.27
N VAL A 61 -38.38 173.41 55.88
CA VAL A 61 -39.09 172.28 55.24
C VAL A 61 -38.51 171.93 53.88
N ALA A 62 -38.22 172.93 53.03
CA ALA A 62 -37.66 172.69 51.69
C ALA A 62 -36.27 172.03 51.75
N VAL A 63 -35.42 172.46 52.70
CA VAL A 63 -34.10 171.86 52.91
C VAL A 63 -34.22 170.40 53.35
N ALA A 64 -35.11 170.11 54.29
CA ALA A 64 -35.35 168.74 54.72
C ALA A 64 -35.86 167.86 53.56
N LEU A 65 -36.86 168.34 52.80
CA LEU A 65 -37.40 167.58 51.67
C LEU A 65 -36.36 167.32 50.58
N LYS A 66 -35.53 168.31 50.23
CA LYS A 66 -34.44 168.13 49.25
C LYS A 66 -33.47 167.03 49.69
N LYS A 67 -33.02 167.08 50.96
CA LYS A 67 -32.09 166.07 51.48
C LYS A 67 -32.71 164.68 51.52
N LEU A 68 -34.00 164.58 51.85
CA LEU A 68 -34.71 163.30 51.80
C LEU A 68 -34.80 162.76 50.36
N MET A 69 -35.10 163.61 49.37
CA MET A 69 -35.14 163.21 47.97
C MET A 69 -33.78 162.74 47.43
N ASP A 70 -32.71 163.48 47.71
CA ASP A 70 -31.35 163.13 47.28
C ASP A 70 -30.95 161.75 47.84
N LEU A 71 -31.24 161.48 49.12
CA LEU A 71 -31.02 160.16 49.74
C LEU A 71 -31.87 159.04 49.12
N THR A 72 -33.10 159.33 48.72
CA THR A 72 -33.95 158.32 48.07
C THR A 72 -33.48 158.00 46.65
N LEU A 73 -32.99 158.99 45.90
CA LEU A 73 -32.49 158.79 44.54
C LEU A 73 -31.18 157.98 44.53
N ASP A 74 -30.22 158.31 45.41
CA ASP A 74 -28.97 157.55 45.55
C ASP A 74 -29.22 156.09 45.94
N ARG A 75 -30.22 155.85 46.82
CA ARG A 75 -30.62 154.49 47.21
C ARG A 75 -31.26 153.71 46.06
N ILE A 76 -31.99 154.37 45.16
CA ILE A 76 -32.58 153.72 43.97
C ILE A 76 -31.49 153.40 42.95
N GLU A 77 -30.55 154.32 42.70
CA GLU A 77 -29.46 154.12 41.74
C GLU A 77 -28.48 153.03 42.19
N SER A 78 -28.20 152.94 43.50
CA SER A 78 -27.37 151.87 44.07
C SER A 78 -28.08 150.50 44.14
N ALA A 79 -29.41 150.45 44.16
CA ALA A 79 -30.18 149.20 44.10
C ALA A 79 -30.31 148.62 42.67
N VAL A 80 -30.06 149.43 41.63
CA VAL A 80 -30.17 149.04 40.22
C VAL A 80 -28.87 149.36 39.47
N SER A 81 -27.76 148.70 39.85
CA SER A 81 -26.53 148.78 39.04
C SER A 81 -26.62 147.82 37.83
N ALA A 82 -26.50 148.34 36.62
CA ALA A 82 -26.59 147.59 35.36
C ALA A 82 -25.60 146.40 35.27
N ASP A 83 -24.52 146.41 36.06
CA ASP A 83 -23.47 145.41 36.06
C ASP A 83 -23.89 144.08 36.72
N GLN A 84 -24.74 144.14 37.74
CA GLN A 84 -25.34 142.93 38.33
C GLN A 84 -26.31 142.26 37.36
N ILE A 85 -27.08 143.06 36.60
CA ILE A 85 -27.98 142.56 35.56
C ILE A 85 -27.19 141.92 34.41
N LYS A 86 -26.11 142.57 33.96
CA LYS A 86 -25.23 142.04 32.89
C LYS A 86 -24.53 140.75 33.30
N THR A 87 -24.05 140.67 34.54
CA THR A 87 -23.45 139.46 35.09
C THR A 87 -24.46 138.31 35.19
N ALA A 88 -25.69 138.59 35.60
CA ALA A 88 -26.77 137.59 35.63
C ALA A 88 -27.15 137.12 34.22
N LEU A 89 -27.21 138.02 33.23
CA LEU A 89 -27.48 137.68 31.83
C LEU A 89 -26.41 136.73 31.26
N ASN A 90 -25.12 137.05 31.48
CA ASN A 90 -24.03 136.20 31.01
C ASN A 90 -24.08 134.80 31.64
N LYS A 91 -24.36 134.72 32.95
CA LYS A 91 -24.55 133.43 33.63
C LYS A 91 -25.74 132.66 33.05
N LEU A 92 -26.83 133.33 32.71
CA LEU A 92 -28.00 132.71 32.09
C LEU A 92 -27.66 132.16 30.70
N SER A 93 -26.94 132.90 29.86
CA SER A 93 -26.48 132.41 28.55
C SER A 93 -25.54 131.20 28.67
N THR A 94 -24.60 131.21 29.62
CA THR A 94 -23.74 130.02 29.85
C THR A 94 -24.54 128.84 30.40
N MET A 95 -25.59 129.09 31.19
CA MET A 95 -26.47 128.03 31.69
C MET A 95 -27.31 127.44 30.56
N GLU A 96 -27.84 128.27 29.65
CA GLU A 96 -28.57 127.82 28.46
C GLU A 96 -27.70 126.91 27.59
N GLU A 97 -26.44 127.28 27.35
CA GLU A 97 -25.48 126.48 26.58
C GLU A 97 -25.16 125.13 27.26
N LEU A 98 -24.95 125.13 28.58
CA LEU A 98 -24.75 123.91 29.37
C LEU A 98 -26.00 123.02 29.36
N VAL A 99 -27.19 123.61 29.45
CA VAL A 99 -28.48 122.89 29.39
C VAL A 99 -28.69 122.27 28.01
N SER A 100 -28.42 122.99 26.92
CA SER A 100 -28.46 122.44 25.56
C SER A 100 -27.48 121.30 25.38
N THR A 101 -26.25 121.44 25.89
CA THR A 101 -25.23 120.39 25.84
C THR A 101 -25.64 119.16 26.65
N ALA A 102 -26.22 119.36 27.83
CA ALA A 102 -26.73 118.26 28.67
C ALA A 102 -27.91 117.54 28.02
N LEU A 103 -28.85 118.28 27.40
CA LEU A 103 -29.97 117.73 26.64
C LEU A 103 -29.48 116.89 25.45
N MET A 104 -28.51 117.39 24.68
CA MET A 104 -27.91 116.64 23.58
C MET A 104 -27.25 115.34 24.07
N LYS A 105 -26.41 115.39 25.11
CA LYS A 105 -25.79 114.18 25.69
C LYS A 105 -26.82 113.21 26.25
N SER A 106 -27.89 113.71 26.88
CA SER A 106 -28.99 112.88 27.37
C SER A 106 -29.70 112.15 26.22
N GLN A 107 -29.97 112.84 25.12
CA GLN A 107 -30.56 112.24 23.93
C GLN A 107 -29.63 111.21 23.26
N GLN A 108 -28.34 111.53 23.14
CA GLN A 108 -27.34 110.61 22.62
C GLN A 108 -27.22 109.34 23.48
N ASN A 109 -27.21 109.50 24.82
CA ASN A 109 -27.18 108.37 25.75
C ASN A 109 -28.43 107.48 25.60
N LYS A 110 -29.60 108.08 25.38
CA LYS A 110 -30.85 107.34 25.13
C LYS A 110 -30.77 106.51 23.85
N GLU A 111 -30.19 107.06 22.79
CA GLU A 111 -29.99 106.36 21.51
C GLU A 111 -28.96 105.22 21.64
N GLN A 112 -27.86 105.45 22.37
CA GLN A 112 -26.88 104.40 22.71
C GLN A 112 -27.52 103.29 23.55
N LEU A 113 -28.37 103.64 24.52
CA LEU A 113 -29.07 102.68 25.35
C LEU A 113 -30.05 101.84 24.51
N ALA A 114 -30.80 102.46 23.60
CA ALA A 114 -31.70 101.74 22.69
C ALA A 114 -30.94 100.77 21.76
N THR A 115 -29.77 101.18 21.27
CA THR A 115 -28.90 100.34 20.43
C THR A 115 -28.30 99.17 21.23
N THR A 116 -27.90 99.43 22.47
CA THR A 116 -27.38 98.42 23.40
C THR A 116 -28.45 97.40 23.73
N ASP A 117 -29.68 97.83 24.02
CA ASP A 117 -30.82 96.95 24.26
C ASP A 117 -31.11 96.06 23.05
N LYS A 118 -31.16 96.63 21.84
CA LYS A 118 -31.33 95.84 20.60
C LYS A 118 -30.24 94.77 20.45
N THR A 119 -28.99 95.11 20.72
CA THR A 119 -27.85 94.17 20.67
C THR A 119 -28.00 93.07 21.73
N LEU A 120 -28.42 93.43 22.95
CA LEU A 120 -28.68 92.49 24.02
C LEU A 120 -29.77 91.49 23.65
N GLN A 121 -30.86 91.97 23.03
CA GLN A 121 -31.96 91.10 22.56
C GLN A 121 -31.50 90.14 21.45
N THR A 122 -30.66 90.61 20.51
CA THR A 122 -30.06 89.74 19.49
C THR A 122 -29.18 88.66 20.13
N LEU A 123 -28.29 89.04 21.06
CA LEU A 123 -27.42 88.10 21.76
C LEU A 123 -28.21 87.09 22.60
N LEU A 124 -29.30 87.53 23.26
CA LEU A 124 -30.19 86.63 24.00
C LEU A 124 -30.82 85.57 23.08
N ASN A 125 -31.25 85.97 21.88
CA ASN A 125 -31.78 85.05 20.89
C ASN A 125 -30.70 84.07 20.38
N GLU A 126 -29.49 84.54 20.10
CA GLU A 126 -28.37 83.68 19.70
C GLU A 126 -28.00 82.68 20.80
N VAL A 127 -27.91 83.11 22.06
CA VAL A 127 -27.64 82.24 23.22
C VAL A 127 -28.75 81.20 23.40
N SER A 128 -30.01 81.59 23.19
CA SER A 128 -31.15 80.66 23.23
C SER A 128 -31.04 79.60 22.13
N ASN A 129 -30.70 80.00 20.90
CA ASN A 129 -30.50 79.07 19.78
C ASN A 129 -29.32 78.12 20.04
N LEU A 130 -28.19 78.64 20.53
CA LEU A 130 -27.02 77.83 20.91
C LEU A 130 -27.37 76.81 22.00
N LYS A 131 -28.19 77.20 22.99
CA LYS A 131 -28.67 76.28 24.02
C LYS A 131 -29.45 75.11 23.41
N THR A 132 -30.32 75.38 22.44
CA THR A 132 -31.06 74.35 21.71
C THR A 132 -30.11 73.41 20.95
N THR A 133 -29.15 73.96 20.19
CA THR A 133 -28.16 73.15 19.45
C THR A 133 -27.31 72.29 20.38
N ILE A 134 -26.91 72.79 21.56
CA ILE A 134 -26.17 72.00 22.55
C ILE A 134 -26.98 70.79 23.02
N VAL A 135 -28.29 70.97 23.25
CA VAL A 135 -29.18 69.86 23.62
C VAL A 135 -29.26 68.83 22.50
N GLU A 136 -29.41 69.25 21.24
CA GLU A 136 -29.42 68.35 20.08
C GLU A 136 -28.11 67.58 19.92
N ILE A 137 -26.96 68.25 20.03
CA ILE A 137 -25.63 67.61 20.01
C ILE A 137 -25.50 66.59 21.14
N SER A 138 -26.00 66.90 22.34
CA SER A 138 -25.95 65.97 23.48
C SER A 138 -26.75 64.69 23.21
N LYS A 139 -27.91 64.82 22.55
CA LYS A 139 -28.75 63.69 22.15
C LYS A 139 -28.07 62.84 21.08
N VAL A 140 -27.53 63.46 20.03
CA VAL A 140 -26.77 62.75 18.98
C VAL A 140 -25.58 62.00 19.57
N ARG A 141 -24.85 62.63 20.51
CA ARG A 141 -23.74 61.97 21.21
C ARG A 141 -24.21 60.74 21.99
N GLN A 142 -25.37 60.83 22.67
CA GLN A 142 -25.94 59.72 23.41
C GLN A 142 -26.34 58.56 22.48
N GLU A 143 -27.02 58.87 21.37
CA GLU A 143 -27.39 57.89 20.34
C GLU A 143 -26.16 57.22 19.72
N LEU A 144 -25.12 58.01 19.41
CA LEU A 144 -23.86 57.48 18.89
C LEU A 144 -23.17 56.55 19.90
N SER A 145 -23.14 56.91 21.18
CA SER A 145 -22.59 56.06 22.24
C SER A 145 -23.35 54.74 22.34
N ALA A 146 -24.67 54.76 22.21
CA ALA A 146 -25.49 53.55 22.23
C ALA A 146 -25.21 52.66 21.00
N MET A 147 -25.14 53.26 19.80
CA MET A 147 -24.81 52.53 18.57
C MET A 147 -23.43 51.88 18.62
N ILE A 148 -22.43 52.58 19.18
CA ILE A 148 -21.08 52.04 19.38
C ILE A 148 -21.15 50.82 20.31
N SER A 149 -21.82 50.94 21.46
CA SER A 149 -21.96 49.82 22.41
C SER A 149 -22.62 48.60 21.77
N THR A 150 -23.73 48.80 21.05
CA THR A 150 -24.43 47.68 20.37
C THR A 150 -23.56 47.03 19.29
N THR A 151 -22.77 47.82 18.58
CA THR A 151 -21.85 47.30 17.55
C THR A 151 -20.72 46.50 18.17
N ASP A 152 -20.18 46.98 19.29
CA ASP A 152 -19.13 46.29 20.06
C ASP A 152 -19.62 44.95 20.62
N ASP A 153 -20.83 44.92 21.19
CA ASP A 153 -21.46 43.69 21.67
C ASP A 153 -21.66 42.69 20.52
N LYS A 154 -22.10 43.16 19.35
CA LYS A 154 -22.31 42.32 18.17
C LYS A 154 -20.99 41.76 17.64
N LEU A 155 -19.95 42.58 17.53
CA LEU A 155 -18.62 42.16 17.10
C LEU A 155 -18.03 41.13 18.08
N THR A 156 -18.17 41.38 19.38
CA THR A 156 -17.73 40.45 20.44
C THR A 156 -18.47 39.11 20.33
N GLY A 157 -19.79 39.14 20.13
CA GLY A 157 -20.59 37.92 19.90
C GLY A 157 -20.13 37.14 18.66
N GLN A 158 -19.91 37.83 17.54
CA GLN A 158 -19.41 37.22 16.30
C GLN A 158 -18.00 36.64 16.46
N TYR A 159 -17.11 37.33 17.18
CA TYR A 159 -15.77 36.85 17.48
C TYR A 159 -15.81 35.55 18.31
N ASN A 160 -16.65 35.53 19.35
CA ASN A 160 -16.80 34.35 20.20
C ASN A 160 -17.38 33.15 19.44
N ASP A 161 -18.39 33.36 18.59
CA ASP A 161 -18.93 32.30 17.72
C ASP A 161 -17.85 31.75 16.76
N LEU A 162 -17.09 32.66 16.13
CA LEU A 162 -16.02 32.27 15.23
C LEU A 162 -14.92 31.47 15.96
N ALA A 163 -14.54 31.89 17.16
CA ALA A 163 -13.57 31.17 17.98
C ALA A 163 -14.04 29.75 18.32
N LEU A 164 -15.31 29.57 18.67
CA LEU A 164 -15.89 28.24 18.93
C LEU A 164 -15.90 27.37 17.68
N ARG A 165 -16.27 27.95 16.53
CA ARG A 165 -16.25 27.24 15.24
C ARG A 165 -14.84 26.80 14.84
N VAL A 166 -13.84 27.65 15.04
CA VAL A 166 -12.42 27.32 14.81
C VAL A 166 -12.00 26.15 15.70
N SER A 167 -12.28 26.21 17.00
CA SER A 167 -11.96 25.13 17.93
C SER A 167 -12.62 23.79 17.56
N SER A 168 -13.88 23.82 17.09
CA SER A 168 -14.57 22.62 16.60
C SER A 168 -13.90 22.04 15.34
N VAL A 169 -13.42 22.89 14.43
CA VAL A 169 -12.73 22.45 13.21
C VAL A 169 -11.38 21.84 13.55
N GLU A 170 -10.61 22.45 14.46
CA GLU A 170 -9.33 21.92 14.95
C GLU A 170 -9.50 20.52 15.58
N LYS A 171 -10.56 20.33 16.37
CA LYS A 171 -10.90 19.02 16.93
C LYS A 171 -11.24 18.00 15.84
N ALA A 172 -12.07 18.37 14.87
CA ALA A 172 -12.42 17.49 13.76
C ALA A 172 -11.19 17.09 12.91
N ILE A 173 -10.26 18.03 12.68
CA ILE A 173 -8.99 17.75 12.01
C ILE A 173 -8.18 16.73 12.81
N SER A 174 -8.03 16.94 14.11
CA SER A 174 -7.28 16.02 14.99
C SER A 174 -7.88 14.60 14.99
N GLU A 175 -9.21 14.50 14.99
CA GLU A 175 -9.91 13.21 14.91
C GLU A 175 -9.69 12.53 13.54
N ILE A 176 -9.71 13.28 12.44
CA ILE A 176 -9.42 12.77 11.10
C ILE A 176 -7.96 12.28 11.03
N GLU A 177 -7.00 13.06 11.51
CA GLU A 177 -5.59 12.68 11.53
C GLU A 177 -5.36 11.38 12.31
N SER A 178 -6.01 11.24 13.47
CA SER A 178 -5.98 10.03 14.28
C SER A 178 -6.58 8.83 13.54
N ARG A 179 -7.77 8.97 12.93
CA ARG A 179 -8.43 7.90 12.16
C ARG A 179 -7.62 7.43 10.96
N VAL A 180 -7.02 8.37 10.23
CA VAL A 180 -6.16 8.07 9.08
C VAL A 180 -4.92 7.29 9.54
N SER A 181 -4.26 7.76 10.60
CA SER A 181 -3.00 7.18 11.07
C SER A 181 -3.16 5.84 11.77
N ALA A 182 -4.11 5.75 12.71
CA ALA A 182 -4.23 4.59 13.59
C ALA A 182 -4.99 3.43 12.95
N THR A 183 -6.00 3.72 12.13
CA THR A 183 -6.90 2.68 11.60
C THR A 183 -6.59 2.42 10.15
N ILE A 184 -6.78 3.41 9.26
CA ILE A 184 -6.75 3.17 7.81
C ILE A 184 -5.37 2.70 7.35
N LEU A 185 -4.31 3.41 7.74
CA LEU A 185 -2.95 3.04 7.33
C LEU A 185 -2.48 1.72 7.96
N SER A 186 -2.86 1.46 9.22
CA SER A 186 -2.56 0.20 9.89
C SER A 186 -3.24 -0.98 9.21
N ASP A 187 -4.53 -0.86 8.92
CA ASP A 187 -5.33 -1.92 8.27
C ASP A 187 -4.88 -2.18 6.85
N LEU A 188 -4.56 -1.12 6.08
CA LEU A 188 -3.97 -1.24 4.75
C LEU A 188 -2.63 -1.97 4.82
N LYS A 189 -1.76 -1.61 5.76
CA LYS A 189 -0.47 -2.29 5.96
C LYS A 189 -0.65 -3.76 6.32
N GLY A 190 -1.59 -4.09 7.21
CA GLY A 190 -1.93 -5.47 7.55
C GLY A 190 -2.43 -6.27 6.34
N SER A 191 -3.31 -5.67 5.54
CA SER A 191 -3.84 -6.28 4.32
C SER A 191 -2.76 -6.53 3.27
N ILE A 192 -1.84 -5.58 3.08
CA ILE A 192 -0.69 -5.71 2.17
C ILE A 192 0.25 -6.84 2.62
N ASN A 193 0.52 -6.95 3.92
CA ASN A 193 1.37 -8.02 4.45
C ASN A 193 0.72 -9.39 4.22
N SER A 194 -0.57 -9.55 4.52
CA SER A 194 -1.30 -10.80 4.29
C SER A 194 -1.34 -11.17 2.80
N LEU A 195 -1.52 -10.20 1.90
CA LEU A 195 -1.46 -10.44 0.46
C LEU A 195 -0.06 -10.87 0.00
N SER A 196 1.00 -10.29 0.57
CA SER A 196 2.38 -10.66 0.26
C SER A 196 2.69 -12.10 0.69
N GLU A 197 2.29 -12.49 1.90
CA GLU A 197 2.44 -13.86 2.40
C GLU A 197 1.68 -14.88 1.54
N ARG A 198 0.47 -14.54 1.10
CA ARG A 198 -0.32 -15.38 0.18
C ARG A 198 0.34 -15.51 -1.20
N LEU A 199 0.96 -14.44 -1.69
CA LEU A 199 1.69 -14.45 -2.95
C LEU A 199 2.92 -15.36 -2.87
N ASP A 200 3.70 -15.25 -1.79
CA ASP A 200 4.87 -16.11 -1.55
C ASP A 200 4.48 -17.59 -1.49
N PHE A 201 3.39 -17.90 -0.78
CA PHE A 201 2.86 -19.27 -0.72
C PHE A 201 2.44 -19.80 -2.10
N ALA A 202 1.77 -18.97 -2.90
CA ALA A 202 1.36 -19.33 -4.26
C ALA A 202 2.57 -19.56 -5.18
N MET A 203 3.62 -18.73 -5.07
CA MET A 203 4.86 -18.89 -5.83
C MET A 203 5.58 -20.19 -5.47
N ASN A 204 5.70 -20.50 -4.19
CA ASN A 204 6.30 -21.77 -3.74
C ASN A 204 5.49 -22.99 -4.24
N SER A 205 4.16 -22.91 -4.22
CA SER A 205 3.30 -23.96 -4.76
C SER A 205 3.48 -24.13 -6.27
N PHE A 206 3.62 -23.02 -7.00
CA PHE A 206 3.88 -23.04 -8.44
C PHE A 206 5.23 -23.69 -8.77
N ASP A 207 6.27 -23.40 -8.00
CA ASP A 207 7.59 -24.02 -8.17
C ASP A 207 7.56 -25.54 -7.92
N SER A 208 6.79 -25.99 -6.93
CA SER A 208 6.55 -27.43 -6.70
C SER A 208 5.87 -28.08 -7.90
N VAL A 209 4.77 -27.49 -8.39
CA VAL A 209 4.04 -28.02 -9.56
C VAL A 209 4.95 -28.03 -10.80
N LYS A 210 5.77 -27.00 -10.99
CA LYS A 210 6.75 -26.95 -12.07
C LYS A 210 7.75 -28.11 -11.98
N SER A 211 8.25 -28.42 -10.78
CA SER A 211 9.13 -29.56 -10.54
C SER A 211 8.43 -30.89 -10.86
N ASP A 212 7.18 -31.05 -10.43
CA ASP A 212 6.38 -32.25 -10.72
C ASP A 212 6.15 -32.45 -12.23
N VAL A 213 5.88 -31.37 -12.96
CA VAL A 213 5.72 -31.39 -14.43
C VAL A 213 7.03 -31.81 -15.11
N VAL A 214 8.18 -31.33 -14.65
CA VAL A 214 9.50 -31.75 -15.17
C VAL A 214 9.73 -33.24 -14.93
N SER A 215 9.43 -33.73 -13.72
CA SER A 215 9.54 -35.17 -13.38
C SER A 215 8.61 -36.03 -14.23
N LEU A 216 7.36 -35.59 -14.44
CA LEU A 216 6.40 -36.27 -15.31
C LEU A 216 6.90 -36.32 -16.76
N SER A 217 7.45 -35.22 -17.27
CA SER A 217 8.03 -35.19 -18.62
C SER A 217 9.15 -36.22 -18.77
N GLN A 218 10.05 -36.34 -17.79
CA GLN A 218 11.12 -37.35 -17.79
C GLN A 218 10.55 -38.78 -17.77
N ARG A 219 9.53 -39.02 -16.96
CA ARG A 219 8.85 -40.33 -16.91
C ARG A 219 8.19 -40.68 -18.24
N VAL A 220 7.56 -39.72 -18.92
CA VAL A 220 6.99 -39.91 -20.25
C VAL A 220 8.08 -40.31 -21.26
N SER A 221 9.23 -39.62 -21.28
CA SER A 221 10.34 -39.99 -22.18
C SER A 221 10.90 -41.40 -21.90
N SER A 222 10.95 -41.82 -20.63
CA SER A 222 11.33 -43.19 -20.28
C SER A 222 10.31 -44.23 -20.77
N ILE A 223 9.02 -43.91 -20.71
CA ILE A 223 7.95 -44.76 -21.22
C ILE A 223 8.04 -44.86 -22.75
N GLU A 224 8.26 -43.75 -23.45
CA GLU A 224 8.46 -43.74 -24.90
C GLU A 224 9.61 -44.68 -25.31
N THR A 225 10.73 -44.63 -24.58
CA THR A 225 11.86 -45.55 -24.80
C THR A 225 11.47 -47.02 -24.58
N SER A 226 10.68 -47.29 -23.54
CA SER A 226 10.20 -48.64 -23.22
C SER A 226 9.24 -49.18 -24.28
N VAL A 227 8.38 -48.32 -24.83
CA VAL A 227 7.48 -48.65 -25.94
C VAL A 227 8.27 -49.04 -27.19
N GLU A 228 9.35 -48.32 -27.50
CA GLU A 228 10.20 -48.65 -28.65
C GLU A 228 10.92 -50.00 -28.47
N ALA A 229 11.37 -50.30 -27.24
CA ALA A 229 11.92 -51.61 -26.91
C ALA A 229 10.88 -52.74 -27.08
N LEU A 230 9.62 -52.51 -26.68
CA LEU A 230 8.53 -53.47 -26.90
C LEU A 230 8.24 -53.68 -28.39
N ASN A 231 8.31 -52.64 -29.22
CA ASN A 231 8.17 -52.77 -30.68
C ASN A 231 9.28 -53.65 -31.27
N THR A 232 10.52 -53.48 -30.80
CA THR A 232 11.66 -54.32 -31.22
C THR A 232 11.47 -55.78 -30.81
N LEU A 233 11.01 -56.01 -29.56
CA LEU A 233 10.72 -57.35 -29.07
C LEU A 233 9.60 -58.02 -29.88
N LYS A 234 8.55 -57.27 -30.23
CA LYS A 234 7.46 -57.74 -31.10
C LYS A 234 8.00 -58.21 -32.45
N GLN A 235 8.91 -57.47 -33.08
CA GLN A 235 9.52 -57.90 -34.35
C GLN A 235 10.36 -59.16 -34.21
N SER A 236 11.05 -59.33 -33.08
CA SER A 236 11.82 -60.54 -32.80
C SER A 236 10.92 -61.79 -32.69
N PHE A 237 9.70 -61.64 -32.16
CA PHE A 237 8.72 -62.74 -32.15
C PHE A 237 8.22 -63.10 -33.55
N VAL A 238 7.99 -62.11 -34.42
CA VAL A 238 7.60 -62.34 -35.82
C VAL A 238 8.71 -63.09 -36.57
N ASP A 239 9.98 -62.71 -36.37
CA ASP A 239 11.13 -63.45 -36.92
C ASP A 239 11.17 -64.90 -36.42
N LEU A 240 10.98 -65.10 -35.11
CA LEU A 240 10.97 -66.43 -34.51
C LEU A 240 9.84 -67.31 -35.06
N GLU A 241 8.65 -66.74 -35.27
CA GLU A 241 7.52 -67.42 -35.91
C GLU A 241 7.88 -67.88 -37.33
N GLY A 242 8.52 -67.01 -38.13
CA GLY A 242 9.01 -67.38 -39.46
C GLY A 242 10.06 -68.49 -39.44
N ARG A 243 11.00 -68.44 -38.48
CA ARG A 243 12.01 -69.49 -38.28
C ARG A 243 11.39 -70.82 -37.85
N MET A 244 10.37 -70.80 -36.98
CA MET A 244 9.64 -72.01 -36.59
C MET A 244 8.90 -72.63 -37.77
N ALA A 245 8.18 -71.83 -38.57
CA ALA A 245 7.50 -72.33 -39.77
C ALA A 245 8.47 -72.97 -40.78
N THR A 246 9.66 -72.38 -40.92
CA THR A 246 10.74 -72.94 -41.76
C THR A 246 11.23 -74.28 -41.20
N LEU A 247 11.46 -74.35 -39.89
CA LEU A 247 11.91 -75.58 -39.22
C LEU A 247 10.86 -76.70 -39.33
N GLU A 248 9.58 -76.40 -39.13
CA GLU A 248 8.48 -77.35 -39.30
C GLU A 248 8.46 -77.95 -40.71
N THR A 249 8.62 -77.11 -41.73
CA THR A 249 8.69 -77.53 -43.13
C THR A 249 9.91 -78.42 -43.38
N GLN A 250 11.08 -78.05 -42.83
CA GLN A 250 12.31 -78.83 -42.96
C GLN A 250 12.18 -80.20 -42.31
N VAL A 251 11.67 -80.27 -41.07
CA VAL A 251 11.47 -81.53 -40.35
C VAL A 251 10.49 -82.43 -41.10
N ALA A 252 9.40 -81.89 -41.63
CA ALA A 252 8.44 -82.67 -42.44
C ALA A 252 9.10 -83.25 -43.71
N SER A 253 9.96 -82.48 -44.38
CA SER A 253 10.73 -82.93 -45.55
C SER A 253 11.73 -84.04 -45.19
N ASP A 254 12.48 -83.86 -44.10
CA ASP A 254 13.47 -84.82 -43.63
C ASP A 254 12.83 -86.14 -43.21
N ILE A 255 11.71 -86.10 -42.46
CA ILE A 255 10.93 -87.28 -42.08
C ILE A 255 10.48 -88.06 -43.32
N ASN A 256 9.94 -87.38 -44.33
CA ASN A 256 9.50 -88.03 -45.57
C ASN A 256 10.67 -88.65 -46.34
N SER A 257 11.82 -87.97 -46.37
CA SER A 257 13.04 -88.48 -47.02
C SER A 257 13.57 -89.73 -46.34
N VAL A 258 13.66 -89.72 -45.01
CA VAL A 258 14.07 -90.89 -44.19
C VAL A 258 13.08 -92.04 -44.34
N LYS A 259 11.77 -91.76 -44.26
CA LYS A 259 10.72 -92.78 -44.47
C LYS A 259 10.89 -93.48 -45.80
N LYS A 260 11.05 -92.73 -46.89
CA LYS A 260 11.24 -93.27 -48.23
C LYS A 260 12.52 -94.11 -48.35
N ALA A 261 13.61 -93.67 -47.72
CA ALA A 261 14.85 -94.44 -47.67
C ALA A 261 14.68 -95.77 -46.90
N LEU A 262 13.95 -95.75 -45.79
CA LEU A 262 13.64 -96.94 -45.00
C LEU A 262 12.73 -97.91 -45.76
N GLU A 263 11.66 -97.42 -46.41
CA GLU A 263 10.79 -98.23 -47.28
C GLU A 263 11.57 -98.89 -48.42
N THR A 264 12.47 -98.13 -49.05
CA THR A 264 13.35 -98.65 -50.11
C THR A 264 14.25 -99.77 -49.58
N THR A 265 14.85 -99.57 -48.40
CA THR A 265 15.72 -100.55 -47.76
C THR A 265 14.95 -101.81 -47.35
N ALA A 266 13.75 -101.66 -46.77
CA ALA A 266 12.89 -102.77 -46.40
C ALA A 266 12.52 -103.63 -47.63
N ASN A 267 12.10 -102.99 -48.72
CA ASN A 267 11.78 -103.69 -49.98
C ASN A 267 13.01 -104.45 -50.54
N GLN A 268 14.21 -103.89 -50.41
CA GLN A 268 15.45 -104.58 -50.79
C GLN A 268 15.77 -105.76 -49.88
N LEU A 269 15.53 -105.65 -48.57
CA LEU A 269 15.70 -106.75 -47.62
C LEU A 269 14.72 -107.89 -47.92
N ASP A 270 13.44 -107.59 -48.18
CA ASP A 270 12.43 -108.58 -48.54
C ASP A 270 12.82 -109.35 -49.81
N ALA A 271 13.31 -108.63 -50.84
CA ALA A 271 13.80 -109.26 -52.07
C ALA A 271 15.00 -110.19 -51.81
N ARG A 272 15.93 -109.78 -50.94
CA ARG A 272 17.08 -110.61 -50.54
C ARG A 272 16.65 -111.81 -49.71
N LEU A 273 15.68 -111.65 -48.80
CA LEU A 273 15.13 -112.74 -48.00
C LEU A 273 14.49 -113.80 -48.90
N SER A 274 13.63 -113.38 -49.85
CA SER A 274 13.00 -114.28 -50.81
C SER A 274 14.03 -115.05 -51.65
N LEU A 275 15.13 -114.39 -52.04
CA LEU A 275 16.25 -115.05 -52.72
C LEU A 275 16.91 -116.11 -51.83
N VAL A 276 17.19 -115.78 -50.56
CA VAL A 276 17.80 -116.71 -49.60
C VAL A 276 16.87 -117.89 -49.29
N GLU A 277 15.56 -117.65 -49.15
CA GLU A 277 14.56 -118.71 -48.98
C GLU A 277 14.52 -119.66 -50.19
N GLY A 278 14.63 -119.10 -51.41
CA GLY A 278 14.79 -119.87 -52.64
C GLY A 278 16.08 -120.70 -52.65
N GLN A 279 17.20 -120.11 -52.24
CA GLN A 279 18.49 -120.81 -52.11
C GLN A 279 18.43 -121.94 -51.07
N ILE A 280 17.83 -121.70 -49.90
CA ILE A 280 17.64 -122.72 -48.85
C ILE A 280 16.76 -123.86 -49.36
N SER A 281 15.69 -123.55 -50.10
CA SER A 281 14.81 -124.55 -50.69
C SER A 281 15.55 -125.45 -51.68
N SER A 282 16.37 -124.86 -52.56
CA SER A 282 17.25 -125.61 -53.46
C SER A 282 18.24 -126.49 -52.70
N LEU A 283 18.89 -125.93 -51.67
CA LEU A 283 19.85 -126.68 -50.85
C LEU A 283 19.17 -127.84 -50.13
N LYS A 284 17.94 -127.65 -49.65
CA LYS A 284 17.14 -128.72 -49.03
C LYS A 284 16.89 -129.86 -50.04
N THR A 285 16.50 -129.54 -51.26
CA THR A 285 16.34 -130.54 -52.34
C THR A 285 17.64 -131.30 -52.59
N ASP A 286 18.78 -130.61 -52.62
CA ASP A 286 20.09 -131.24 -52.78
C ASP A 286 20.46 -132.16 -51.59
N VAL A 287 20.20 -131.74 -50.36
CA VAL A 287 20.42 -132.57 -49.16
C VAL A 287 19.54 -133.81 -49.17
N ASP A 288 18.25 -133.67 -49.49
CA ASP A 288 17.31 -134.80 -49.58
C ASP A 288 17.76 -135.80 -50.66
N ARG A 289 18.27 -135.31 -51.80
CA ARG A 289 18.89 -136.13 -52.86
C ARG A 289 20.13 -136.87 -52.36
N LEU A 290 21.09 -136.16 -51.74
CA LEU A 290 22.30 -136.76 -51.19
C LEU A 290 21.99 -137.84 -50.14
N ASN A 291 20.98 -137.63 -49.30
CA ASN A 291 20.56 -138.61 -48.29
C ASN A 291 19.99 -139.88 -48.93
N SER A 292 19.26 -139.74 -50.05
CA SER A 292 18.80 -140.88 -50.86
C SER A 292 19.98 -141.65 -51.49
N GLU A 293 20.94 -140.93 -52.07
CA GLU A 293 22.18 -141.53 -52.61
C GLU A 293 22.98 -142.27 -51.54
N MET A 294 23.13 -141.69 -50.34
CA MET A 294 23.84 -142.31 -49.20
C MET A 294 23.15 -143.57 -48.68
N SER A 295 21.82 -143.58 -48.67
CA SER A 295 21.04 -144.80 -48.38
C SER A 295 21.32 -145.90 -49.42
N GLY A 296 21.45 -145.51 -50.70
CA GLY A 296 21.89 -146.39 -51.77
C GLY A 296 23.30 -146.96 -51.54
N PHE A 297 24.26 -146.12 -51.14
CA PHE A 297 25.62 -146.57 -50.78
C PHE A 297 25.64 -147.51 -49.58
N SER A 298 24.85 -147.24 -48.54
CA SER A 298 24.72 -148.15 -47.38
C SER A 298 24.23 -149.53 -47.82
N GLU A 299 23.25 -149.60 -48.72
CA GLU A 299 22.78 -150.86 -49.27
C GLU A 299 23.83 -151.54 -50.15
N ALA A 300 24.59 -150.77 -50.93
CA ALA A 300 25.73 -151.29 -51.68
C ALA A 300 26.83 -151.84 -50.74
N ALA A 301 27.13 -151.17 -49.64
CA ALA A 301 28.09 -151.64 -48.63
C ALA A 301 27.65 -152.96 -48.00
N LYS A 302 26.36 -153.13 -47.68
CA LYS A 302 25.82 -154.43 -47.22
C LYS A 302 26.03 -155.52 -48.27
N LYS A 303 25.81 -155.21 -49.56
CA LYS A 303 26.08 -156.16 -50.65
C LYS A 303 27.56 -156.52 -50.72
N ILE A 304 28.46 -155.56 -50.54
CA ILE A 304 29.91 -155.79 -50.49
C ILE A 304 30.28 -156.66 -49.29
N SER A 305 29.78 -156.39 -48.08
CA SER A 305 30.08 -157.24 -46.92
C SER A 305 29.60 -158.68 -47.09
N ARG A 306 28.43 -158.90 -47.72
CA ARG A 306 28.00 -160.26 -48.09
C ARG A 306 28.92 -160.90 -49.12
N LEU A 307 29.43 -160.12 -50.08
CA LEU A 307 30.44 -160.59 -51.03
C LEU A 307 31.75 -160.95 -50.33
N GLU A 308 32.20 -160.15 -49.36
CA GLU A 308 33.38 -160.44 -48.54
C GLU A 308 33.20 -161.72 -47.72
N GLU A 309 32.02 -161.94 -47.11
CA GLU A 309 31.68 -163.18 -46.41
C GLU A 309 31.68 -164.39 -47.36
N ASN A 310 31.10 -164.23 -48.55
CA ASN A 310 31.13 -165.25 -49.60
C ASN A 310 32.57 -165.56 -50.04
N ILE A 311 33.41 -164.53 -50.23
CA ILE A 311 34.84 -164.68 -50.55
C ILE A 311 35.56 -165.38 -49.41
N GLY A 312 35.30 -165.04 -48.15
CA GLY A 312 35.87 -165.72 -46.99
C GLY A 312 35.49 -167.21 -46.95
N THR A 313 34.24 -167.52 -47.28
CA THR A 313 33.76 -168.90 -47.43
C THR A 313 34.51 -169.63 -48.55
N VAL A 314 34.65 -169.00 -49.72
CA VAL A 314 35.40 -169.56 -50.86
C VAL A 314 36.89 -169.72 -50.52
N ALA A 315 37.51 -168.76 -49.83
CA ALA A 315 38.88 -168.86 -49.36
C ALA A 315 39.04 -170.05 -48.40
N GLY A 316 38.10 -170.26 -47.49
CA GLY A 316 38.04 -171.45 -46.64
C GLY A 316 37.91 -172.75 -47.44
N GLN A 317 37.09 -172.76 -48.50
CA GLN A 317 36.99 -173.89 -49.43
C GLN A 317 38.30 -174.12 -50.20
N VAL A 318 38.99 -173.07 -50.62
CA VAL A 318 40.30 -173.15 -51.29
C VAL A 318 41.35 -173.72 -50.33
N VAL A 319 41.42 -173.26 -49.08
CA VAL A 319 42.34 -173.82 -48.07
C VAL A 319 42.06 -175.30 -47.82
N SER A 320 40.78 -175.69 -47.70
CA SER A 320 40.39 -177.10 -47.58
C SER A 320 40.78 -177.92 -48.82
N THR A 321 40.59 -177.37 -50.01
CA THR A 321 41.01 -177.99 -51.27
C THR A 321 42.53 -178.12 -51.34
N ASN A 322 43.27 -177.10 -50.91
CA ASN A 322 44.73 -177.12 -50.92
C ASN A 322 45.29 -178.12 -49.91
N LYS A 323 44.62 -178.29 -48.75
CA LYS A 323 44.93 -179.36 -47.81
C LYS A 323 44.71 -180.74 -48.43
N ARG A 324 43.57 -180.94 -49.13
CA ARG A 324 43.30 -182.18 -49.88
C ARG A 324 44.30 -182.43 -51.01
N VAL A 325 44.75 -181.37 -51.70
CA VAL A 325 45.81 -181.45 -52.71
C VAL A 325 47.12 -181.88 -52.06
N GLY A 326 47.49 -181.31 -50.91
CA GLY A 326 48.67 -181.73 -50.15
C GLY A 326 48.58 -183.19 -49.67
N GLU A 327 47.41 -183.65 -49.23
CA GLU A 327 47.15 -185.06 -48.89
C GLU A 327 47.30 -185.97 -50.13
N LEU A 328 46.78 -185.54 -51.29
CA LEU A 328 46.94 -186.26 -52.56
C LEU A 328 48.39 -186.28 -53.07
N GLU A 329 49.14 -185.20 -52.89
CA GLU A 329 50.57 -185.14 -53.24
C GLU A 329 51.39 -186.12 -52.38
N GLN A 330 51.01 -186.27 -51.11
CA GLN A 330 51.60 -187.27 -50.22
C GLN A 330 51.25 -188.70 -50.68
N ASP A 331 49.99 -188.97 -51.02
CA ASP A 331 49.55 -190.27 -51.56
C ASP A 331 50.30 -190.63 -52.86
N VAL A 332 50.50 -189.67 -53.77
CA VAL A 332 51.28 -189.87 -55.02
C VAL A 332 52.73 -190.21 -54.70
N SER A 333 53.32 -189.54 -53.71
CA SER A 333 54.70 -189.81 -53.29
C SER A 333 54.86 -191.21 -52.67
N GLU A 334 53.88 -191.68 -51.90
CA GLU A 334 53.84 -193.05 -51.36
C GLU A 334 53.63 -194.11 -52.46
N LEU A 335 52.80 -193.82 -53.46
CA LEU A 335 52.63 -194.67 -54.65
C LEU A 335 53.94 -194.77 -55.46
N GLN A 336 54.67 -193.68 -55.66
CA GLN A 336 55.99 -193.68 -56.31
C GLN A 336 57.01 -194.54 -55.56
N GLN A 337 57.01 -194.50 -54.23
CA GLN A 337 57.88 -195.33 -53.41
C GLN A 337 57.54 -196.83 -53.54
N THR A 338 56.25 -197.15 -53.65
CA THR A 338 55.75 -198.52 -53.84
C THR A 338 56.06 -199.07 -55.24
N VAL A 339 56.02 -198.22 -56.27
CA VAL A 339 56.45 -198.60 -57.63
C VAL A 339 57.96 -198.86 -57.68
N ASN A 340 58.75 -198.08 -56.95
CA ASN A 340 60.20 -198.23 -56.91
C ASN A 340 60.70 -199.50 -56.19
N SER A 341 59.88 -200.15 -55.37
CA SER A 341 60.25 -201.37 -54.62
C SER A 341 59.83 -202.68 -55.28
N LYS A 342 59.20 -202.65 -56.48
CA LYS A 342 58.73 -203.86 -57.17
C LYS A 342 59.86 -204.57 -57.95
N PRO A 343 59.96 -205.92 -57.88
CA PRO A 343 61.10 -206.68 -58.43
C PRO A 343 61.33 -206.53 -59.93
N TRP A 344 60.27 -206.30 -60.71
CA TRP A 344 60.35 -206.18 -62.18
C TRP A 344 61.12 -204.95 -62.66
N LYS A 345 61.35 -203.94 -61.80
CA LYS A 345 62.14 -202.75 -62.16
C LYS A 345 63.64 -203.07 -62.32
N SER A 346 64.16 -203.99 -61.50
CA SER A 346 65.54 -204.49 -61.60
C SER A 346 65.78 -205.24 -62.92
N ASP A 347 64.78 -205.98 -63.39
CA ASP A 347 64.87 -206.75 -64.64
C ASP A 347 64.90 -205.82 -65.87
N VAL A 348 64.25 -204.66 -65.79
CA VAL A 348 64.23 -203.64 -66.85
C VAL A 348 65.51 -202.79 -66.84
N GLU A 349 66.08 -202.46 -65.67
CA GLU A 349 67.37 -201.77 -65.57
C GLU A 349 68.55 -202.67 -66.00
N ALA A 350 68.48 -204.00 -65.81
CA ALA A 350 69.47 -204.96 -66.31
C ALA A 350 69.47 -205.10 -67.85
N ALA A 351 68.30 -204.97 -68.49
CA ALA A 351 68.20 -204.92 -69.96
C ALA A 351 68.88 -203.66 -70.55
N VAL A 352 69.01 -202.58 -69.77
CA VAL A 352 69.64 -201.32 -70.20
C VAL A 352 71.17 -201.36 -70.05
N VAL A 353 71.72 -202.10 -69.09
CA VAL A 353 73.19 -202.21 -68.88
C VAL A 353 73.85 -203.22 -69.84
N GLU A 354 73.25 -204.37 -70.15
CA GLU A 354 73.82 -205.33 -71.13
C GLU A 354 73.75 -204.79 -72.58
N SER A 355 72.74 -203.96 -72.87
CA SER A 355 72.65 -203.16 -74.09
C SER A 355 73.72 -202.06 -74.16
N THR A 356 74.34 -201.69 -73.04
CA THR A 356 75.44 -200.72 -73.02
C THR A 356 76.79 -201.41 -73.33
N LYS A 357 76.98 -202.71 -73.02
CA LYS A 357 78.23 -203.42 -73.37
C LYS A 357 78.22 -204.11 -74.73
N LYS A 358 77.06 -204.37 -75.33
CA LYS A 358 76.98 -204.72 -76.78
C LYS A 358 77.25 -203.51 -77.70
N VAL A 359 77.33 -202.30 -77.14
CA VAL A 359 77.43 -201.02 -77.86
C VAL A 359 78.72 -200.26 -77.58
N ASP A 360 79.36 -200.41 -76.40
CA ASP A 360 80.56 -199.66 -76.05
C ASP A 360 81.88 -200.36 -76.36
N ASP A 361 81.94 -200.95 -77.56
CA ASP A 361 83.22 -201.18 -78.20
C ASP A 361 84.05 -202.36 -77.58
N THR A 362 84.89 -203.06 -78.32
CA THR A 362 85.91 -202.41 -79.13
C THR A 362 86.69 -201.36 -78.31
N TYR A 363 86.57 -201.30 -76.98
CA TYR A 363 87.71 -201.00 -76.14
C TYR A 363 88.48 -202.30 -75.96
N THR A 364 89.21 -202.59 -77.05
CA THR A 364 90.48 -203.32 -77.09
C THR A 364 90.47 -204.84 -76.85
N MET A 365 91.09 -205.59 -77.79
CA MET A 365 91.35 -207.03 -77.68
C MET A 365 92.30 -207.34 -76.51
N ALA A 366 91.82 -207.46 -75.28
CA ALA A 366 92.57 -207.94 -74.11
C ALA A 366 91.69 -207.88 -72.87
#